data_AF-A0A821B437-F1
#
_entry.id   AF-A0A821B437-F1
#
_cell.length_a   1.000
_cell.length_b   1.000
_cell.length_c   1.000
_cell.angle_alpha   90.00
_cell.angle_beta   90.00
_cell.angle_gamma   90.00
#
_symmetry.space_group_name_H-M   'P 1'
#
loop_
_entity.id
_entity.type
_entity.pdbx_description
1 polymer ?
#
loop_
_entity_poly.entity_id
_entity_poly.type
_entity_poly.pdbx_seq_one_letter_code
_entity_poly.pdbx_strand_id
1 'polypeptide(L)'
;AQVDPVVLFDAPVQKRVTDRATDIEKTLKREIVKCQTLIIWTDCDREGENIGYEIMNVCRPLKNGLKICRARFSEITYESAVRALSNLIQPDERISAAVDVRQELDLRIGAAFTRFQTLRLHRLFGFDSKQIFSYGPCQFPTLDFIVERYLQRENFIREPFWKITVEHQTDNGQFCEFIWERNRLFELIMECIHSEFCH
;
A
#
# COMPACT_ATOMS: atom_id res chain seq x y z
N ALA A 1 32.31 9.45 3.53
CA ALA A 1 32.24 10.16 2.23
C ALA A 1 30.79 10.55 1.96
N GLN A 2 30.53 11.84 1.76
CA GLN A 2 29.19 12.34 1.46
C GLN A 2 28.93 12.14 -0.04
N VAL A 3 28.36 10.99 -0.40
CA VAL A 3 27.94 10.70 -1.78
C VAL A 3 26.75 11.59 -2.10
N ASP A 4 26.80 12.25 -3.26
CA ASP A 4 25.67 13.01 -3.80
C ASP A 4 24.46 12.08 -3.99
N PRO A 5 23.29 12.38 -3.39
CA PRO A 5 22.09 11.57 -3.55
C PRO A 5 21.69 11.29 -5.01
N VAL A 6 22.05 12.15 -5.97
CA VAL A 6 21.74 11.93 -7.39
C VAL A 6 22.38 10.66 -7.93
N VAL A 7 23.58 10.31 -7.45
CA VAL A 7 24.30 9.10 -7.88
C VAL A 7 23.52 7.81 -7.54
N LEU A 8 22.59 7.87 -6.58
CA LEU A 8 21.79 6.70 -6.19
C LEU A 8 20.79 6.27 -7.27
N PHE A 9 20.47 7.13 -8.24
CA PHE A 9 19.63 6.74 -9.38
C PHE A 9 20.32 5.78 -10.34
N ASP A 10 21.65 5.82 -10.43
CA ASP A 10 22.44 4.98 -11.33
C ASP A 10 23.26 3.90 -10.60
N ALA A 11 23.37 3.99 -9.28
CA ALA A 11 24.16 3.05 -8.48
C ALA A 11 23.70 1.59 -8.70
N PRO A 12 24.63 0.61 -8.78
CA PRO A 12 24.27 -0.79 -8.98
C PRO A 12 23.50 -1.33 -7.76
N VAL A 13 22.38 -2.00 -8.02
CA VAL A 13 21.56 -2.65 -6.99
C VAL A 13 21.91 -4.14 -6.96
N GLN A 14 21.99 -4.71 -5.75
CA GLN A 14 22.29 -6.12 -5.55
C GLN A 14 21.27 -6.75 -4.62
N LYS A 15 20.69 -7.87 -5.04
CA LYS A 15 19.90 -8.73 -4.17
C LYS A 15 20.81 -9.67 -3.39
N ARG A 16 20.57 -9.80 -2.09
CA ARG A 16 21.34 -10.66 -1.20
C ARG A 16 20.40 -11.32 -0.19
N VAL A 17 20.69 -12.56 0.17
CA VAL A 17 20.03 -13.24 1.29
C VAL A 17 20.44 -12.51 2.57
N THR A 18 19.46 -12.16 3.39
CA THR A 18 19.70 -11.51 4.68
C THR A 18 20.23 -12.51 5.69
N ASP A 19 20.98 -12.04 6.70
CA ASP A 19 21.57 -12.91 7.74
C ASP A 19 20.51 -13.81 8.41
N ARG A 20 19.29 -13.30 8.58
CA ARG A 20 18.14 -14.02 9.17
C ARG A 20 17.64 -15.18 8.32
N ALA A 21 17.83 -15.13 6.99
CA ALA A 21 17.37 -16.15 6.06
C ALA A 21 18.47 -17.14 5.65
N THR A 22 19.69 -17.00 6.20
CA THR A 22 20.85 -17.84 5.85
C THR A 22 20.57 -19.33 6.05
N ASP A 23 19.88 -19.71 7.13
CA ASP A 23 19.60 -21.12 7.42
C ASP A 23 18.53 -21.71 6.49
N ILE A 24 17.60 -20.87 6.01
CA ILE A 24 16.63 -21.24 4.99
C ILE A 24 17.36 -21.49 3.66
N GLU A 25 18.25 -20.58 3.26
CA GLU A 25 19.07 -20.73 2.05
C GLU A 25 19.89 -22.02 2.11
N LYS A 26 20.60 -22.28 3.21
CA LYS A 26 21.36 -23.53 3.40
C LYS A 26 20.46 -24.77 3.27
N THR A 27 19.26 -24.72 3.82
CA THR A 27 18.30 -25.83 3.74
C THR A 27 17.85 -26.08 2.29
N LEU A 28 17.49 -25.02 1.57
CA LEU A 28 17.13 -25.10 0.15
C LEU A 28 18.27 -25.71 -0.67
N LYS A 29 19.51 -25.21 -0.47
CA LYS A 29 20.70 -25.72 -1.16
C LYS A 29 21.00 -27.19 -0.83
N ARG A 30 20.78 -27.62 0.41
CA ARG A 30 21.00 -29.01 0.83
C ARG A 30 19.98 -29.97 0.24
N GLU A 31 18.69 -29.61 0.25
CA GLU A 31 17.64 -30.52 -0.21
C GLU A 31 17.56 -30.58 -1.73
N ILE A 32 17.79 -29.46 -2.44
CA ILE A 32 17.61 -29.43 -3.90
C ILE A 32 18.52 -30.40 -4.65
N VAL A 33 19.73 -30.66 -4.12
CA VAL A 33 20.68 -31.61 -4.70
C VAL A 33 20.05 -33.00 -4.83
N LYS A 34 19.19 -33.39 -3.87
CA LYS A 34 18.51 -34.69 -3.81
C LYS A 34 17.22 -34.75 -4.64
N CYS A 35 16.67 -33.62 -5.08
CA CYS A 35 15.35 -33.54 -5.72
C CYS A 35 15.43 -33.30 -7.24
N GLN A 36 14.65 -34.01 -8.06
CA GLN A 36 14.62 -33.80 -9.52
C GLN A 36 13.66 -32.68 -9.94
N THR A 37 12.66 -32.38 -9.10
CA THR A 37 11.62 -31.39 -9.36
C THR A 37 11.49 -30.43 -8.17
N LEU A 38 11.38 -29.14 -8.45
CA LEU A 38 11.03 -28.08 -7.50
C LEU A 38 9.62 -27.58 -7.83
N ILE A 39 8.69 -27.69 -6.88
CA ILE A 39 7.33 -27.15 -7.00
C ILE A 39 7.19 -25.97 -6.05
N ILE A 40 6.91 -24.79 -6.59
CA ILE A 40 6.72 -23.55 -5.82
C ILE A 40 5.27 -23.48 -5.31
N TRP A 41 5.14 -23.39 -3.98
CA TRP A 41 3.87 -23.34 -3.24
C TRP A 41 3.67 -22.02 -2.47
N THR A 42 4.39 -20.96 -2.83
CA THR A 42 4.16 -19.63 -2.26
C THR A 42 2.75 -19.13 -2.55
N ASP A 43 2.30 -18.09 -1.84
CA ASP A 43 0.98 -17.50 -2.05
C ASP A 43 0.78 -17.01 -3.49
N CYS A 44 -0.45 -17.05 -3.98
CA CYS A 44 -0.79 -16.88 -5.38
C CYS A 44 -0.97 -15.41 -5.82
N ASP A 45 -0.15 -14.51 -5.27
CA ASP A 45 -0.09 -13.08 -5.59
C ASP A 45 1.26 -12.69 -6.23
N ARG A 46 1.51 -11.37 -6.39
CA ARG A 46 2.73 -10.88 -7.02
C ARG A 46 3.98 -11.13 -6.15
N GLU A 47 3.88 -10.91 -4.83
CA GLU A 47 5.01 -11.08 -3.90
C GLU A 47 5.37 -12.56 -3.76
N GLY A 48 4.37 -13.44 -3.66
CA GLY A 48 4.58 -14.88 -3.64
C GLY A 48 5.23 -15.40 -4.92
N GLU A 49 4.89 -14.86 -6.09
CA GLU A 49 5.57 -15.20 -7.34
C GLU A 49 7.04 -14.73 -7.32
N ASN A 50 7.31 -13.52 -6.82
CA ASN A 50 8.67 -13.01 -6.69
C ASN A 50 9.53 -13.83 -5.72
N ILE A 51 9.00 -14.19 -4.55
CA ILE A 51 9.66 -15.11 -3.60
C ILE A 51 9.91 -16.48 -4.26
N GLY A 52 8.98 -16.96 -5.08
CA GLY A 52 9.17 -18.16 -5.89
C GLY A 52 10.43 -18.07 -6.77
N TYR A 53 10.63 -16.94 -7.44
CA TYR A 53 11.83 -16.67 -8.23
C TYR A 53 13.11 -16.56 -7.38
N GLU A 54 13.04 -15.99 -6.18
CA GLU A 54 14.18 -15.97 -5.26
C GLU A 54 14.62 -17.40 -4.88
N ILE A 55 13.66 -18.28 -4.55
CA ILE A 55 13.92 -19.70 -4.27
C ILE A 55 14.53 -20.38 -5.50
N MET A 56 13.99 -20.12 -6.70
CA MET A 56 14.51 -20.66 -7.95
C MET A 56 15.96 -20.21 -8.20
N ASN A 57 16.30 -18.96 -7.94
CA ASN A 57 17.64 -18.41 -8.13
C ASN A 57 18.66 -19.02 -7.17
N VAL A 58 18.25 -19.40 -5.95
CA VAL A 58 19.08 -20.15 -5.00
C VAL A 58 19.30 -21.60 -5.47
N CYS A 59 18.25 -22.22 -6.02
CA CYS A 59 18.22 -23.66 -6.33
C CYS A 59 18.82 -24.01 -7.70
N ARG A 60 18.52 -23.23 -8.74
CA ARG A 60 18.87 -23.52 -10.14
C ARG A 60 20.39 -23.71 -10.38
N PRO A 61 21.30 -22.91 -9.78
CA PRO A 61 22.74 -23.09 -9.98
C PRO A 61 23.30 -24.41 -9.45
N LEU A 62 22.59 -25.08 -8.53
CA LEU A 62 23.06 -26.30 -7.88
C LEU A 62 22.68 -27.58 -8.61
N LYS A 63 21.73 -27.51 -9.56
CA LYS A 63 21.23 -28.70 -10.25
C LYS A 63 20.83 -28.41 -11.69
N ASN A 64 21.67 -28.88 -12.61
CA ASN A 64 21.37 -28.86 -14.04
C ASN A 64 20.16 -29.76 -14.33
N GLY A 65 19.24 -29.27 -15.17
CA GLY A 65 18.03 -30.00 -15.56
C GLY A 65 16.95 -30.09 -14.47
N LEU A 66 17.04 -29.30 -13.40
CA LEU A 66 15.98 -29.21 -12.39
C LEU A 66 14.65 -28.79 -13.04
N LYS A 67 13.63 -29.64 -12.94
CA LYS A 67 12.28 -29.30 -13.40
C LYS A 67 11.64 -28.35 -12.38
N ILE A 68 11.23 -27.17 -12.83
CA ILE A 68 10.57 -26.17 -11.98
C ILE A 68 9.09 -26.10 -12.38
N CYS A 69 8.23 -26.13 -11.37
CA CYS A 69 6.78 -26.02 -11.52
C CYS A 69 6.24 -25.03 -10.49
N ARG A 70 5.08 -24.44 -10.77
CA ARG A 70 4.32 -23.57 -9.88
C ARG A 70 2.96 -24.18 -9.62
N ALA A 71 2.63 -24.40 -8.35
CA ALA A 71 1.29 -24.79 -7.94
C ALA A 71 0.43 -23.53 -7.76
N ARG A 72 -0.77 -23.49 -8.36
CA ARG A 72 -1.72 -22.38 -8.18
C ARG A 72 -2.92 -22.85 -7.36
N PHE A 73 -3.21 -22.12 -6.29
CA PHE A 73 -4.31 -22.39 -5.37
C PHE A 73 -4.88 -21.06 -4.88
N SER A 74 -6.14 -21.08 -4.42
CA SER A 74 -6.81 -19.88 -3.88
C SER A 74 -7.29 -20.08 -2.45
N GLU A 75 -7.12 -21.29 -1.93
CA GLU A 75 -7.54 -21.71 -0.60
C GLU A 75 -6.68 -22.89 -0.14
N ILE A 76 -6.59 -23.07 1.18
CA ILE A 76 -5.82 -24.14 1.82
C ILE A 76 -6.79 -25.27 2.19
N THR A 77 -7.27 -25.97 1.16
CA THR A 77 -8.15 -27.15 1.27
C THR A 77 -7.50 -28.35 0.58
N TYR A 78 -7.89 -29.56 0.96
CA TYR A 78 -7.37 -30.79 0.35
C TYR A 78 -7.68 -30.83 -1.15
N GLU A 79 -8.91 -30.48 -1.53
CA GLU A 79 -9.39 -30.46 -2.91
C GLU A 79 -8.62 -29.46 -3.76
N SER A 80 -8.31 -28.28 -3.21
CA SER A 80 -7.49 -27.25 -3.85
C SER A 80 -6.06 -27.73 -4.08
N ALA A 81 -5.43 -28.37 -3.09
CA ALA A 81 -4.08 -28.90 -3.20
C ALA A 81 -3.98 -30.01 -4.27
N VAL A 82 -4.91 -30.97 -4.29
CA VAL A 82 -4.95 -32.04 -5.30
C VAL A 82 -5.14 -31.48 -6.70
N ARG A 83 -6.02 -30.48 -6.86
CA ARG A 83 -6.24 -29.80 -8.14
C ARG A 83 -4.99 -29.05 -8.61
N ALA A 84 -4.29 -28.37 -7.71
CA ALA A 84 -3.07 -27.65 -8.01
C ALA A 84 -1.94 -28.60 -8.46
N LEU A 85 -1.78 -29.75 -7.78
CA LEU A 85 -0.82 -30.79 -8.18
C LEU A 85 -1.14 -31.40 -9.56
N SER A 86 -2.41 -31.53 -9.89
CA SER A 86 -2.85 -32.06 -11.19
C SER A 86 -2.70 -31.05 -12.33
N ASN A 87 -2.62 -29.75 -12.00
CA ASN A 87 -2.58 -28.64 -12.96
C ASN A 87 -1.38 -27.70 -12.70
N LEU A 88 -0.18 -28.28 -12.55
CA LEU A 88 1.04 -27.49 -12.38
C LEU A 88 1.33 -26.64 -13.61
N ILE A 89 1.70 -25.38 -13.38
CA ILE A 89 2.08 -24.44 -14.43
C ILE A 89 3.56 -24.08 -14.32
N GLN A 90 4.06 -23.27 -15.25
CA GLN A 90 5.38 -22.63 -15.11
C GLN A 90 5.25 -21.34 -14.27
N PRO A 91 6.25 -21.00 -13.45
CA PRO A 91 6.33 -19.69 -12.81
C PRO A 91 6.29 -18.56 -13.85
N ASP A 92 5.66 -17.43 -13.50
CA ASP A 92 5.52 -16.27 -14.40
C ASP A 92 6.58 -15.20 -14.11
N GLU A 93 7.57 -15.10 -14.99
CA GLU A 93 8.70 -14.17 -14.85
C GLU A 93 8.25 -12.71 -14.93
N ARG A 94 7.17 -12.42 -15.67
CA ARG A 94 6.71 -11.05 -15.87
C ARG A 94 6.13 -10.47 -14.58
N ILE A 95 5.45 -11.31 -13.80
CA ILE A 95 4.91 -10.92 -12.49
C ILE A 95 6.06 -10.64 -11.53
N SER A 96 7.06 -11.53 -11.47
CA SER A 96 8.25 -11.35 -10.65
C SER A 96 9.04 -10.09 -11.05
N ALA A 97 9.26 -9.88 -12.36
CA ALA A 97 9.95 -8.71 -12.88
C ALA A 97 9.23 -7.40 -12.54
N ALA A 98 7.90 -7.39 -12.54
CA ALA A 98 7.13 -6.20 -12.14
C ALA A 98 7.34 -5.86 -10.64
N VAL A 99 7.47 -6.87 -9.78
CA VAL A 99 7.83 -6.66 -8.36
C VAL A 99 9.24 -6.12 -8.23
N ASP A 100 10.19 -6.68 -8.99
CA ASP A 100 11.59 -6.23 -8.99
C ASP A 100 11.74 -4.77 -9.41
N VAL A 101 11.05 -4.38 -10.48
CA VAL A 101 11.01 -2.98 -10.94
C VAL A 101 10.45 -2.08 -9.84
N ARG A 102 9.35 -2.48 -9.19
CA ARG A 102 8.77 -1.69 -8.09
C ARG A 102 9.74 -1.55 -6.91
N GLN A 103 10.35 -2.65 -6.46
CA GLN A 103 11.33 -2.64 -5.38
C GLN A 103 12.53 -1.74 -5.69
N GLU A 104 13.04 -1.78 -6.91
CA GLU A 104 14.17 -0.95 -7.34
C GLU A 104 13.79 0.54 -7.39
N LEU A 105 12.61 0.88 -7.96
CA LEU A 105 12.10 2.26 -7.96
C LEU A 105 11.93 2.80 -6.54
N ASP A 106 11.29 2.02 -5.66
CA ASP A 106 11.08 2.38 -4.25
C ASP A 106 12.42 2.61 -3.53
N LEU A 107 13.41 1.73 -3.76
CA LEU A 107 14.75 1.86 -3.18
C LEU A 107 15.48 3.11 -3.68
N ARG A 108 15.53 3.33 -5.00
CA ARG A 108 16.27 4.44 -5.61
C ARG A 108 15.67 5.79 -5.22
N ILE A 109 14.37 5.96 -5.46
CA ILE A 109 13.63 7.19 -5.15
C ILE A 109 13.66 7.43 -3.64
N GLY A 110 13.35 6.40 -2.84
CA GLY A 110 13.33 6.51 -1.39
C GLY A 110 14.69 6.90 -0.82
N ALA A 111 15.77 6.23 -1.21
CA ALA A 111 17.11 6.52 -0.72
C ALA A 111 17.62 7.90 -1.16
N ALA A 112 17.41 8.29 -2.42
CA ALA A 112 17.84 9.59 -2.94
C ALA A 112 17.16 10.75 -2.20
N PHE A 113 15.83 10.76 -2.15
CA PHE A 113 15.09 11.85 -1.52
C PHE A 113 15.23 11.86 0.00
N THR A 114 15.20 10.70 0.67
CA THR A 114 15.43 10.60 2.12
C THR A 114 16.78 11.18 2.50
N ARG A 115 17.85 10.80 1.78
CA ARG A 115 19.20 11.29 2.06
C ARG A 115 19.33 12.79 1.79
N PHE A 116 18.80 13.26 0.66
CA PHE A 116 18.81 14.68 0.31
C PHE A 116 18.13 15.53 1.38
N GLN A 117 16.88 15.21 1.72
CA GLN A 117 16.11 16.03 2.66
C GLN A 117 16.64 15.94 4.08
N THR A 118 17.06 14.76 4.56
CA THR A 118 17.63 14.60 5.91
C THR A 118 18.90 15.43 6.05
N LEU A 119 19.84 15.32 5.11
CA LEU A 119 21.09 16.10 5.15
C LEU A 119 20.84 17.61 5.03
N ARG A 120 19.88 18.02 4.20
CA ARG A 120 19.55 19.44 4.02
C ARG A 120 18.87 20.03 5.26
N LEU A 121 17.90 19.34 5.84
CA LEU A 121 17.17 19.81 7.03
C LEU A 121 18.07 19.87 8.26
N HIS A 122 18.97 18.89 8.45
CA HIS A 122 19.96 18.94 9.54
C HIS A 122 20.86 20.17 9.44
N ARG A 123 21.30 20.53 8.22
CA ARG A 123 22.11 21.72 7.98
C ARG A 123 21.37 23.03 8.22
N LEU A 124 20.10 23.10 7.82
CA LEU A 124 19.30 24.33 7.89
C LEU A 124 18.76 24.61 9.30
N PHE A 125 18.34 23.57 10.01
CA PHE A 125 17.58 23.71 11.26
C PHE A 125 18.27 23.07 12.48
N GLY A 126 19.44 22.45 12.31
CA GLY A 126 20.21 21.89 13.42
C GLY A 126 19.53 20.72 14.14
N PHE A 127 18.70 19.94 13.42
CA PHE A 127 18.07 18.73 13.98
C PHE A 127 19.10 17.71 14.48
N ASP A 128 18.70 16.85 15.42
CA ASP A 128 19.54 15.74 15.88
C ASP A 128 19.93 14.85 14.70
N SER A 129 21.22 14.52 14.60
CA SER A 129 21.79 13.53 13.69
C SER A 129 21.03 12.20 13.59
N LYS A 130 20.31 11.81 14.65
CA LYS A 130 19.50 10.58 14.70
C LYS A 130 18.14 10.70 14.01
N GLN A 131 17.65 11.92 13.78
CA GLN A 131 16.38 12.14 13.13
C GLN A 131 16.51 11.83 11.63
N ILE A 132 15.59 11.03 11.10
CA ILE A 132 15.55 10.68 9.68
C ILE A 132 14.24 11.20 9.11
N PHE A 133 14.34 11.99 8.07
CA PHE A 133 13.19 12.45 7.31
C PHE A 133 13.08 11.51 6.11
N SER A 134 12.19 10.52 6.18
CA SER A 134 11.99 9.57 5.08
C SER A 134 11.12 10.14 3.97
N TYR A 135 11.39 9.70 2.74
CA TYR A 135 10.57 9.93 1.57
C TYR A 135 10.25 8.59 0.92
N GLY A 136 9.01 8.40 0.48
CA GLY A 136 8.60 7.26 -0.31
C GLY A 136 7.59 7.70 -1.36
N PRO A 137 7.67 7.19 -2.61
CA PRO A 137 6.82 7.63 -3.71
C PRO A 137 5.32 7.42 -3.45
N CYS A 138 4.96 6.39 -2.66
CA CYS A 138 3.59 6.15 -2.21
C CYS A 138 3.30 6.76 -0.81
N GLN A 139 4.30 6.82 0.07
CA GLN A 139 4.15 7.40 1.42
C GLN A 139 3.82 8.89 1.36
N PHE A 140 4.49 9.64 0.47
CA PHE A 140 4.33 11.09 0.35
C PHE A 140 2.90 11.52 -0.06
N PRO A 141 2.30 11.00 -1.15
CA PRO A 141 0.90 11.32 -1.49
C PRO A 141 -0.10 10.79 -0.45
N THR A 142 0.21 9.71 0.25
CA THR A 142 -0.66 9.22 1.34
C THR A 142 -0.73 10.22 2.50
N LEU A 143 0.42 10.82 2.87
CA LEU A 143 0.46 11.88 3.88
C LEU A 143 -0.28 13.13 3.40
N ASP A 144 -0.18 13.46 2.11
CA ASP A 144 -0.84 14.63 1.51
C ASP A 144 -2.36 14.59 1.71
N PHE A 145 -3.02 13.43 1.56
CA PHE A 145 -4.45 13.31 1.86
C PHE A 145 -4.82 13.70 3.30
N ILE A 146 -3.96 13.38 4.27
CA ILE A 146 -4.19 13.72 5.68
C ILE A 146 -4.00 15.22 5.89
N VAL A 147 -2.94 15.79 5.32
CA VAL A 147 -2.62 17.23 5.40
C VAL A 147 -3.72 18.04 4.72
N GLU A 148 -4.18 17.62 3.54
CA GLU A 148 -5.27 18.27 2.81
C GLU A 148 -6.55 18.30 3.65
N ARG A 149 -6.95 17.17 4.24
CA ARG A 149 -8.13 17.11 5.13
C ARG A 149 -7.95 17.99 6.38
N TYR A 150 -6.75 18.06 6.93
CA TYR A 150 -6.45 18.93 8.05
C TYR A 150 -6.62 20.42 7.67
N LEU A 151 -6.03 20.84 6.56
CA LEU A 151 -6.12 22.23 6.07
C LEU A 151 -7.57 22.60 5.70
N GLN A 152 -8.34 21.68 5.13
CA GLN A 152 -9.77 21.91 4.87
C GLN A 152 -10.57 22.16 6.15
N ARG A 153 -10.21 21.51 7.26
CA ARG A 153 -10.84 21.76 8.57
C ARG A 153 -10.41 23.09 9.17
N GLU A 154 -9.12 23.39 9.16
CA GLU A 154 -8.58 24.65 9.70
C GLU A 154 -9.12 25.87 8.95
N ASN A 155 -9.24 25.77 7.62
CA ASN A 155 -9.75 26.83 6.77
C ASN A 155 -11.28 26.79 6.61
N PHE A 156 -12.00 25.93 7.34
CA PHE A 156 -13.45 25.84 7.24
C PHE A 156 -14.11 27.08 7.86
N ILE A 157 -14.71 27.91 7.02
CA ILE A 157 -15.51 29.04 7.47
C ILE A 157 -16.92 28.52 7.77
N ARG A 158 -17.33 28.58 9.05
CA ARG A 158 -18.68 28.17 9.46
C ARG A 158 -19.69 29.22 9.02
N GLU A 159 -20.68 28.79 8.26
CA GLU A 159 -21.81 29.63 7.86
C GLU A 159 -23.05 29.28 8.69
N PRO A 160 -23.68 30.27 9.34
CA PRO A 160 -24.96 30.03 10.01
C PRO A 160 -26.01 29.64 8.98
N PHE A 161 -26.85 28.66 9.33
CA PHE A 161 -27.98 28.26 8.52
C PHE A 161 -29.21 28.06 9.41
N TRP A 162 -30.37 28.14 8.77
CA TRP A 162 -31.67 27.98 9.39
C TRP A 162 -32.38 26.76 8.80
N LYS A 163 -33.05 25.98 9.65
CA LYS A 163 -33.91 24.87 9.25
C LYS A 163 -35.24 24.97 9.95
N ILE A 164 -36.30 24.51 9.29
CA ILE A 164 -37.62 24.35 9.88
C ILE A 164 -37.77 22.87 10.25
N THR A 165 -38.00 22.62 11.53
CA THR A 165 -38.32 21.29 12.07
C THR A 165 -39.70 21.37 12.70
N VAL A 166 -40.59 20.45 12.34
CA VAL A 166 -41.93 20.35 12.94
C VAL A 166 -42.04 19.04 13.70
N GLU A 167 -42.32 19.10 15.00
CA GLU A 167 -42.59 17.92 15.81
C GLU A 167 -44.11 17.76 15.98
N HIS A 168 -44.62 16.58 15.65
CA HIS A 168 -46.03 16.24 15.84
C HIS A 168 -46.16 15.09 16.83
N GLN A 169 -46.93 15.31 17.89
CA GLN A 169 -47.32 14.22 18.79
C GLN A 169 -48.56 13.53 18.24
N THR A 170 -48.42 12.24 17.94
CA THR A 170 -49.53 11.37 17.52
C THR A 170 -50.48 11.10 18.69
N ASP A 171 -51.71 10.69 18.37
CA ASP A 171 -52.74 10.32 19.36
C ASP A 171 -52.28 9.20 20.31
N ASN A 172 -51.30 8.41 19.89
CA ASN A 172 -50.70 7.32 20.66
C ASN A 172 -49.54 7.79 21.57
N GLY A 173 -49.29 9.10 21.64
CA GLY A 173 -48.22 9.72 22.44
C GLY A 173 -46.82 9.67 21.81
N GLN A 174 -46.67 9.15 20.59
CA GLN A 174 -45.37 9.11 19.88
C GLN A 174 -45.11 10.43 19.15
N PHE A 175 -43.85 10.89 19.14
CA PHE A 175 -43.43 12.07 18.39
C PHE A 175 -42.90 11.69 17.01
N CYS A 176 -43.30 12.45 15.99
CA CYS A 176 -42.74 12.38 14.64
C CYS A 176 -42.10 13.73 14.28
N GLU A 177 -40.84 13.72 13.88
CA GLU A 177 -40.12 14.89 13.37
C GLU A 177 -40.29 14.97 11.85
N PHE A 178 -40.86 16.07 11.36
CA PHE A 178 -40.94 16.40 9.94
C PHE A 178 -39.80 17.35 9.58
N ILE A 179 -38.96 16.89 8.66
CA ILE A 179 -37.84 17.66 8.11
C ILE A 179 -38.36 18.42 6.90
N TRP A 180 -38.10 19.73 6.87
CA TRP A 180 -38.49 20.58 5.74
C TRP A 180 -37.81 20.15 4.44
N GLU A 181 -38.56 20.11 3.33
CA GLU A 181 -38.09 19.65 2.02
C GLU A 181 -36.86 20.40 1.51
N ARG A 182 -36.75 21.71 1.82
CA ARG A 182 -35.59 22.52 1.42
C ARG A 182 -34.33 22.29 2.27
N ASN A 183 -34.40 21.41 3.27
CA ASN A 183 -33.32 21.04 4.19
C ASN A 183 -32.83 22.20 5.07
N ARG A 184 -32.18 23.22 4.49
CA ARG A 184 -31.67 24.42 5.19
C ARG A 184 -31.56 25.63 4.27
N LEU A 185 -31.65 26.83 4.84
CA LEU A 185 -31.35 28.11 4.20
C LEU A 185 -30.14 28.78 4.86
N PHE A 186 -29.32 29.48 4.08
CA PHE A 186 -28.19 30.29 4.58
C PHE A 186 -28.52 31.79 4.67
N GLU A 187 -29.77 32.17 4.40
CA GLU A 187 -30.30 33.54 4.52
C GLU A 187 -31.34 33.62 5.66
N LEU A 188 -31.48 34.80 6.27
CA LEU A 188 -32.36 35.00 7.43
C LEU A 188 -33.83 34.75 7.05
N ILE A 189 -34.50 33.87 7.81
CA ILE A 189 -35.88 33.39 7.57
C ILE A 189 -36.90 34.51 7.28
N MET A 190 -36.73 35.70 7.85
CA MET A 190 -37.68 36.83 7.69
C MET A 190 -37.86 37.27 6.23
N GLU A 191 -36.81 37.26 5.41
CA GLU A 191 -36.92 37.64 3.98
C GLU A 191 -37.60 36.54 3.15
N CYS A 192 -37.32 35.27 3.45
CA CYS A 192 -37.94 34.15 2.74
C CYS A 192 -39.42 33.95 3.09
N ILE A 193 -39.79 33.99 4.39
CA ILE A 193 -41.19 33.82 4.82
C ILE A 193 -42.08 34.94 4.24
N HIS A 194 -41.57 36.18 4.17
CA HIS A 194 -42.35 37.27 3.60
C HIS A 194 -42.60 37.09 2.10
N SER A 195 -41.67 36.49 1.36
CA SER A 195 -41.86 36.19 -0.07
C SER A 195 -42.81 35.01 -0.34
N GLU A 196 -42.90 34.05 0.59
CA GLU A 196 -43.69 32.82 0.39
C GLU A 196 -45.13 32.90 0.91
N PHE A 197 -45.37 33.64 2.00
CA PHE A 197 -46.73 33.83 2.55
C PHE A 197 -47.47 35.03 1.95
N CYS A 198 -46.83 35.83 1.09
CA CYS A 198 -47.46 36.94 0.37
C CYS A 198 -47.92 36.60 -1.06
N HIS A 199 -48.03 35.32 -1.42
CA HIS A 199 -48.69 34.85 -2.65
C HIS A 199 -49.81 33.85 -2.36
#